data_AF-A0A7J2YK74-F1
#
_entry.id   AF-A0A7J2YK74-F1
#
_cell.length_a   1.000
_cell.length_b   1.000
_cell.length_c   1.000
_cell.angle_alpha   90.00
_cell.angle_beta   90.00
_cell.angle_gamma   90.00
#
_symmetry.space_group_name_H-M   'P 1'
#
loop_
_entity.id
_entity.type
_entity.pdbx_description
1 polymer ?
#
loop_
_entity_poly.entity_id
_entity_poly.type
_entity_poly.pdbx_seq_one_letter_code
_entity_poly.pdbx_strand_id
1 'polypeptide(L)'
;MEKLVESLDIPSDAVVIKSSDIYELLESVEDKKLIVVVSKGPSGKRIDKPVTAYVNTQPSKIAEMIIDYVVRSFASRRPSLIPFVLENRSLLSLAEYLYRRRSKSLKTLYSYIYYIERYSRWMNMAPDKLIQSCFDKDGLRDERAIAEREKALDLWLGELESVGLTPQTLNIAKASIKTFYEVNGISIRTPKTGRIVTTYHDRAPTPEELQKIIEIADLRGKVIVSMLALGGFRIGTLAKLKYRHVKHDLEKGITPIHIHVEAAITKGKYHDYDTFVGAEAVEYLKLYFEQRRKGTEKIPPENITDESPLIRAYSKEVKPLTEKQISRIVHELYLRAGLCSRVGKSRYDLRAHSLRKYFRTQLAALGLPSDYIEYMMGHTISTYHDIKMKGVEFLRNIYASSGLSIKPKTRIGKLEMLKEFARLLGLNPERVVLEEALSKPWRTVVAPAERAEEHISILQEKIRSLLGINREQLIFGSR
;
A
#
# COMPACT_ATOMS: atom_id res chain seq x y z
N MET A 1 19.33 -24.60 -28.36
CA MET A 1 19.75 -25.32 -27.15
C MET A 1 21.17 -25.83 -27.33
N GLU A 2 21.48 -26.58 -28.39
CA GLU A 2 22.88 -27.01 -28.69
C GLU A 2 23.89 -25.85 -28.67
N LYS A 3 23.60 -24.71 -29.32
CA LYS A 3 24.47 -23.51 -29.27
C LYS A 3 24.50 -22.72 -27.95
N LEU A 4 23.59 -23.00 -27.01
CA LEU A 4 23.57 -22.33 -25.69
C LEU A 4 24.30 -23.17 -24.63
N VAL A 5 24.25 -24.50 -24.78
CA VAL A 5 24.92 -25.49 -23.95
C VAL A 5 26.44 -25.44 -24.13
N GLU A 6 26.97 -25.13 -25.32
CA GLU A 6 28.43 -24.95 -25.52
C GLU A 6 29.02 -23.69 -24.87
N SER A 7 28.18 -22.71 -24.49
CA SER A 7 28.62 -21.41 -23.95
C SER A 7 28.47 -21.27 -22.43
N LEU A 8 27.80 -22.22 -21.80
CA LEU A 8 27.55 -22.28 -20.36
C LEU A 8 28.18 -23.59 -19.90
N ASP A 9 28.86 -23.59 -18.74
CA ASP A 9 29.65 -24.72 -18.18
C ASP A 9 28.78 -25.94 -17.76
N ILE A 10 27.73 -26.26 -18.52
CA ILE A 10 26.72 -27.27 -18.22
C ILE A 10 27.27 -28.64 -18.66
N PRO A 11 27.23 -29.67 -17.78
CA PRO A 11 27.58 -31.04 -18.15
C PRO A 11 26.82 -31.54 -19.38
N SER A 12 27.51 -32.24 -20.28
CA SER A 12 26.93 -32.75 -21.53
C SER A 12 25.86 -33.83 -21.32
N ASP A 13 25.85 -34.46 -20.15
CA ASP A 13 24.87 -35.47 -19.71
C ASP A 13 23.61 -34.84 -19.08
N ALA A 14 23.56 -33.51 -18.90
CA ALA A 14 22.44 -32.86 -18.23
C ALA A 14 21.15 -32.89 -19.05
N VAL A 15 20.09 -33.46 -18.49
CA VAL A 15 18.77 -33.58 -19.13
C VAL A 15 17.80 -32.58 -18.52
N VAL A 16 17.01 -31.90 -19.36
CA VAL A 16 15.94 -31.02 -18.89
C VAL A 16 14.84 -31.85 -18.24
N ILE A 17 14.67 -31.71 -16.92
CA ILE A 17 13.62 -32.38 -16.17
C ILE A 17 12.36 -31.52 -16.01
N LYS A 18 12.49 -30.18 -16.15
CA LYS A 18 11.36 -29.25 -16.05
C LYS A 18 11.63 -27.94 -16.77
N SER A 19 10.64 -27.48 -17.53
CA SER A 19 10.66 -26.16 -18.16
C SER A 19 9.58 -25.26 -17.54
N SER A 20 9.99 -24.05 -17.17
CA SER A 20 9.12 -23.00 -16.63
C SER A 20 9.04 -21.82 -17.61
N ASP A 21 8.19 -20.84 -17.31
CA ASP A 21 8.09 -19.60 -18.09
C ASP A 21 9.37 -18.73 -18.02
N ILE A 22 10.19 -18.95 -16.97
CA ILE A 22 11.33 -18.11 -16.60
C ILE A 22 12.68 -18.86 -16.68
N TYR A 23 12.68 -20.17 -16.41
CA TYR A 23 13.90 -20.97 -16.26
C TYR A 23 13.71 -22.41 -16.72
N GLU A 24 14.82 -23.10 -16.96
CA GLU A 24 14.90 -24.53 -17.19
C GLU A 24 15.63 -25.18 -16.01
N LEU A 25 15.12 -26.32 -15.55
CA LEU A 25 15.74 -27.17 -14.54
C LEU A 25 16.27 -28.42 -15.23
N LEU A 26 17.57 -28.64 -15.08
CA LEU A 26 18.27 -29.79 -15.60
C LEU A 26 18.75 -30.67 -14.44
N GLU A 27 18.91 -31.95 -14.71
CA GLU A 27 19.54 -32.93 -13.83
C GLU A 27 20.68 -33.61 -14.58
N SER A 28 21.89 -33.58 -14.01
CA SER A 28 23.00 -34.40 -14.50
C SER A 28 22.73 -35.86 -14.14
N VAL A 29 22.83 -36.73 -15.15
CA VAL A 29 22.54 -38.16 -15.05
C VAL A 29 23.61 -38.89 -14.22
N GLU A 30 24.87 -38.47 -14.33
CA GLU A 30 25.98 -39.08 -13.60
C GLU A 30 26.02 -38.64 -12.13
N ASP A 31 25.88 -37.35 -11.88
CA ASP A 31 26.08 -36.75 -10.54
C ASP A 31 24.78 -36.56 -9.74
N LYS A 32 23.60 -36.75 -10.37
CA LYS A 32 22.27 -36.41 -9.81
C LYS A 32 22.19 -34.98 -9.27
N LYS A 33 22.97 -34.07 -9.85
CA LYS A 33 22.99 -32.65 -9.47
C LYS A 33 21.97 -31.89 -10.28
N LEU A 34 21.24 -31.00 -9.61
CA LEU A 34 20.30 -30.10 -10.24
C LEU A 34 21.01 -28.83 -10.73
N ILE A 35 20.68 -28.40 -11.95
CA ILE A 35 21.21 -27.18 -12.57
C ILE A 35 20.05 -26.32 -13.01
N VAL A 36 20.10 -25.03 -12.67
CA VAL A 36 19.06 -24.06 -13.02
C VAL A 36 19.61 -23.08 -14.02
N VAL A 37 18.96 -22.96 -15.19
CA VAL A 37 19.31 -21.99 -16.24
C VAL A 37 18.18 -20.99 -16.38
N VAL A 38 18.44 -19.74 -16.01
CA VAL A 38 17.47 -18.65 -16.06
C VAL A 38 17.75 -17.79 -17.27
N SER A 39 16.87 -17.86 -18.27
CA SER A 39 17.03 -17.16 -19.56
C SER A 39 16.04 -16.01 -19.75
N LYS A 40 14.98 -15.94 -18.94
CA LYS A 40 13.92 -14.92 -19.04
C LYS A 40 13.61 -14.31 -17.67
N GLY A 41 13.15 -13.06 -17.67
CA GLY A 41 12.56 -12.43 -16.49
C GLY A 41 11.05 -12.71 -16.39
N PRO A 42 10.40 -12.37 -15.26
CA PRO A 42 8.96 -12.60 -15.06
C PRO A 42 8.01 -11.87 -16.02
N SER A 43 8.53 -10.93 -16.83
CA SER A 43 7.78 -10.24 -17.89
C SER A 43 7.88 -10.95 -19.25
N GLY A 44 8.54 -12.11 -19.32
CA GLY A 44 8.81 -12.84 -20.56
C GLY A 44 9.97 -12.29 -21.39
N LYS A 45 10.56 -11.14 -21.00
CA LYS A 45 11.74 -10.59 -21.65
C LYS A 45 12.98 -11.45 -21.35
N ARG A 46 13.79 -11.72 -22.38
CA ARG A 46 15.08 -12.39 -22.21
C ARG A 46 16.01 -11.56 -21.34
N ILE A 47 16.81 -12.22 -20.51
CA ILE A 47 17.87 -11.59 -19.72
C ILE A 47 19.11 -11.54 -20.61
N ASP A 48 19.79 -10.39 -20.64
CA ASP A 48 20.96 -10.17 -21.53
C ASP A 48 22.09 -11.19 -21.28
N LYS A 49 22.25 -11.63 -20.03
CA LYS A 49 23.16 -12.70 -19.62
C LYS A 49 22.36 -13.77 -18.87
N PRO A 50 22.12 -14.95 -19.47
CA PRO A 50 21.53 -16.07 -18.76
C PRO A 50 22.30 -16.39 -17.48
N VAL A 51 21.58 -16.76 -16.44
CA VAL A 51 22.18 -17.10 -15.14
C VAL A 51 22.08 -18.60 -14.94
N THR A 52 23.23 -19.24 -14.72
CA THR A 52 23.32 -20.66 -14.39
C THR A 52 23.67 -20.81 -12.91
N ALA A 53 23.05 -21.78 -12.23
CA ALA A 53 23.30 -22.08 -10.83
C ALA A 53 23.27 -23.59 -10.57
N TYR A 54 24.26 -24.09 -9.83
CA TYR A 54 24.31 -25.48 -9.37
C TYR A 54 23.61 -25.60 -8.04
N VAL A 55 22.55 -26.39 -7.97
CA VAL A 55 21.75 -26.46 -6.74
C VAL A 55 22.39 -27.43 -5.76
N ASN A 56 22.75 -26.93 -4.58
CA ASN A 56 23.35 -27.70 -3.50
C ASN A 56 22.27 -28.45 -2.68
N THR A 57 21.47 -29.27 -3.36
CA THR A 57 20.44 -30.13 -2.76
C THR A 57 20.15 -31.34 -3.64
N GLN A 58 19.61 -32.39 -3.03
CA GLN A 58 19.19 -33.58 -3.75
C GLN A 58 17.85 -33.37 -4.47
N PRO A 59 17.64 -34.00 -5.64
CA PRO A 59 16.37 -33.93 -6.36
C PRO A 59 15.18 -34.38 -5.50
N SER A 60 14.19 -33.51 -5.38
CA SER A 60 12.93 -33.81 -4.69
C SER A 60 11.86 -32.80 -5.10
N LYS A 61 10.58 -33.19 -4.94
CA LYS A 61 9.46 -32.26 -5.21
C LYS A 61 9.55 -30.97 -4.41
N ILE A 62 10.03 -31.04 -3.16
CA ILE A 62 10.20 -29.85 -2.32
C ILE A 62 11.36 -28.98 -2.82
N ALA A 63 12.47 -29.58 -3.25
CA ALA A 63 13.59 -28.84 -3.84
C ALA A 63 13.15 -28.07 -5.08
N GLU A 64 12.36 -28.67 -5.97
CA GLU A 64 11.79 -27.97 -7.13
C GLU A 64 10.95 -26.75 -6.75
N MET A 65 10.11 -26.87 -5.72
CA MET A 65 9.28 -25.76 -5.25
C MET A 65 10.13 -24.63 -4.63
N ILE A 66 11.19 -24.97 -3.92
CA ILE A 66 12.12 -24.00 -3.35
C ILE A 66 12.90 -23.30 -4.47
N ILE A 67 13.35 -24.04 -5.48
CA ILE A 67 14.04 -23.48 -6.66
C ILE A 67 13.12 -22.48 -7.37
N ASP A 68 11.87 -22.83 -7.66
CA ASP A 68 10.90 -21.91 -8.28
C ASP A 68 10.71 -20.65 -7.40
N TYR A 69 10.58 -20.84 -6.08
CA TYR A 69 10.44 -19.74 -5.11
C TYR A 69 11.66 -18.80 -5.12
N VAL A 70 12.88 -19.34 -5.16
CA VAL A 70 14.14 -18.57 -5.24
C VAL A 70 14.20 -17.83 -6.57
N VAL A 71 14.08 -18.53 -7.71
CA VAL A 71 14.16 -17.93 -9.04
C VAL A 71 13.16 -16.79 -9.19
N ARG A 72 11.88 -17.01 -8.85
CA ARG A 72 10.84 -15.97 -8.94
C ARG A 72 11.10 -14.79 -8.00
N SER A 73 11.81 -14.99 -6.89
CA SER A 73 12.17 -13.91 -5.95
C SER A 73 13.23 -12.96 -6.50
N PHE A 74 14.14 -13.45 -7.36
CA PHE A 74 15.30 -12.68 -7.81
C PHE A 74 15.29 -12.30 -9.30
N ALA A 75 14.64 -13.09 -10.15
CA ALA A 75 14.69 -12.96 -11.62
C ALA A 75 14.29 -11.57 -12.17
N SER A 76 13.46 -10.81 -11.45
CA SER A 76 13.04 -9.47 -11.89
C SER A 76 13.95 -8.32 -11.45
N ARG A 77 14.77 -8.51 -10.42
CA ARG A 77 15.50 -7.42 -9.75
C ARG A 77 17.00 -7.62 -9.74
N ARG A 78 17.43 -8.80 -9.33
CA ARG A 78 18.85 -9.11 -9.17
C ARG A 78 19.09 -10.60 -9.44
N PRO A 79 19.02 -11.04 -10.71
CA PRO A 79 19.23 -12.44 -11.10
C PRO A 79 20.55 -13.02 -10.60
N SER A 80 21.59 -12.19 -10.41
CA SER A 80 22.90 -12.60 -9.88
C SER A 80 22.87 -13.18 -8.45
N LEU A 81 21.77 -13.02 -7.70
CA LEU A 81 21.62 -13.65 -6.38
C LEU A 81 21.07 -15.09 -6.46
N ILE A 82 20.62 -15.54 -7.63
CA ILE A 82 20.11 -16.90 -7.81
C ILE A 82 21.20 -17.94 -7.53
N PRO A 83 22.42 -17.85 -8.13
CA PRO A 83 23.51 -18.78 -7.83
C PRO A 83 23.92 -18.69 -6.36
N PHE A 84 24.06 -17.46 -5.84
CA PHE A 84 24.42 -17.23 -4.43
C PHE A 84 23.50 -17.99 -3.45
N VAL A 85 22.19 -18.07 -3.72
CA VAL A 85 21.26 -18.82 -2.87
C VAL A 85 21.29 -20.32 -3.15
N LEU A 86 21.22 -20.72 -4.43
CA LEU A 86 21.06 -22.13 -4.79
C LEU A 86 22.33 -22.96 -4.55
N GLU A 87 23.51 -22.34 -4.59
CA GLU A 87 24.79 -23.02 -4.36
C GLU A 87 25.15 -23.16 -2.87
N ASN A 88 24.46 -22.43 -1.98
CA ASN A 88 24.70 -22.47 -0.54
C ASN A 88 23.58 -23.23 0.19
N ARG A 89 23.91 -24.35 0.82
CA ARG A 89 22.95 -25.18 1.55
C ARG A 89 22.30 -24.42 2.71
N SER A 90 23.06 -23.57 3.39
CA SER A 90 22.58 -22.76 4.50
C SER A 90 21.51 -21.74 4.08
N LEU A 91 21.59 -21.21 2.85
CA LEU A 91 20.59 -20.29 2.31
C LEU A 91 19.37 -21.04 1.76
N LEU A 92 19.56 -22.24 1.22
CA LEU A 92 18.45 -23.14 0.86
C LEU A 92 17.60 -23.50 2.08
N SER A 93 18.22 -23.80 3.24
CA SER A 93 17.51 -24.03 4.51
C SER A 93 16.65 -22.82 4.90
N LEU A 94 17.16 -21.60 4.72
CA LEU A 94 16.40 -20.37 4.96
C LEU A 94 15.25 -20.19 3.97
N ALA A 95 15.49 -20.43 2.68
CA ALA A 95 14.45 -20.36 1.66
C ALA A 95 13.34 -21.38 1.93
N GLU A 96 13.71 -22.61 2.31
CA GLU A 96 12.78 -23.66 2.73
C GLU A 96 11.96 -23.24 3.95
N TYR A 97 12.60 -22.69 4.98
CA TYR A 97 11.93 -22.20 6.18
C TYR A 97 10.89 -21.11 5.85
N LEU A 98 11.29 -20.10 5.07
CA LEU A 98 10.40 -19.02 4.65
C LEU A 98 9.24 -19.53 3.76
N TYR A 99 9.51 -20.57 2.97
CA TYR A 99 8.49 -21.21 2.14
C TYR A 99 7.51 -22.05 2.96
N ARG A 100 8.00 -22.90 3.86
CA ARG A 100 7.16 -23.90 4.56
C ARG A 100 6.48 -23.34 5.81
N ARG A 101 7.17 -22.48 6.56
CA ARG A 101 6.74 -22.05 7.91
C ARG A 101 6.26 -20.61 7.97
N ARG A 102 6.41 -19.84 6.89
CA ARG A 102 6.03 -18.42 6.81
C ARG A 102 5.12 -18.17 5.60
N SER A 103 5.02 -16.92 5.15
CA SER A 103 4.02 -16.46 4.18
C SER A 103 4.37 -16.75 2.71
N LYS A 104 5.49 -17.43 2.40
CA LYS A 104 5.96 -17.65 1.01
C LYS A 104 6.15 -16.34 0.22
N SER A 105 6.43 -15.25 0.92
CA SER A 105 6.58 -13.92 0.31
C SER A 105 7.89 -13.82 -0.45
N LEU A 106 7.82 -13.63 -1.78
CA LEU A 106 8.99 -13.42 -2.64
C LEU A 106 9.84 -12.23 -2.16
N LYS A 107 9.16 -11.15 -1.72
CA LYS A 107 9.81 -9.94 -1.22
C LYS A 107 10.55 -10.18 0.09
N THR A 108 10.04 -11.06 0.95
CA THR A 108 10.67 -11.39 2.23
C THR A 108 11.97 -12.14 2.00
N LEU A 109 11.96 -13.18 1.14
CA LEU A 109 13.18 -13.88 0.77
C LEU A 109 14.21 -12.93 0.16
N TYR A 110 13.78 -12.09 -0.79
CA TYR A 110 14.66 -11.07 -1.39
C TYR A 110 15.31 -10.17 -0.33
N SER A 111 14.53 -9.65 0.62
CA SER A 111 15.03 -8.79 1.69
C SER A 111 16.02 -9.50 2.60
N TYR A 112 15.75 -10.76 2.98
CA TYR A 112 16.64 -11.52 3.86
C TYR A 112 17.98 -11.80 3.18
N ILE A 113 17.94 -12.35 1.96
CA ILE A 113 19.15 -12.63 1.18
C ILE A 113 19.94 -11.36 0.87
N TYR A 114 19.27 -10.23 0.62
CA TYR A 114 19.95 -8.94 0.42
C TYR A 114 20.81 -8.55 1.63
N TYR A 115 20.33 -8.72 2.86
CA TYR A 115 21.12 -8.42 4.06
C TYR A 115 22.17 -9.49 4.35
N ILE A 116 21.85 -10.76 4.14
CA ILE A 116 22.81 -11.87 4.34
C ILE A 116 23.98 -11.76 3.36
N GLU A 117 23.73 -11.43 2.10
CA GLU A 117 24.78 -11.22 1.10
C GLU A 117 25.70 -10.05 1.48
N ARG A 118 25.14 -8.95 1.99
CA ARG A 118 25.93 -7.82 2.48
C ARG A 118 26.77 -8.17 3.70
N TYR A 119 26.21 -8.92 4.63
CA TYR A 119 26.91 -9.40 5.82
C TYR A 119 28.01 -10.40 5.45
N SER A 120 27.72 -11.36 4.57
CA SER A 120 28.68 -12.34 4.04
C SER A 120 29.86 -11.67 3.34
N ARG A 121 29.59 -10.62 2.54
CA ARG A 121 30.64 -9.81 1.92
C ARG A 121 31.49 -9.08 2.95
N TRP A 122 30.86 -8.48 3.97
CA TRP A 122 31.57 -7.76 5.04
C TRP A 122 32.48 -8.70 5.84
N MET A 123 32.00 -9.90 6.16
CA MET A 123 32.78 -10.95 6.82
C MET A 123 33.83 -11.61 5.90
N ASN A 124 33.79 -11.35 4.59
CA ASN A 124 34.57 -12.05 3.58
C ASN A 124 34.46 -13.59 3.67
N MET A 125 33.25 -14.08 3.96
CA MET A 125 32.98 -15.51 4.14
C MET A 125 31.70 -15.92 3.42
N ALA A 126 31.73 -17.03 2.70
CA ALA A 126 30.53 -17.62 2.09
C ALA A 126 29.51 -18.02 3.17
N PRO A 127 28.20 -17.98 2.87
CA PRO A 127 27.14 -18.36 3.82
C PRO A 127 27.35 -19.71 4.49
N ASP A 128 27.73 -20.74 3.72
CA ASP A 128 27.97 -22.07 4.29
C ASP A 128 29.17 -22.07 5.24
N LYS A 129 30.23 -21.31 4.93
CA LYS A 129 31.40 -21.15 5.81
C LYS A 129 31.06 -20.39 7.09
N LEU A 130 30.16 -19.41 7.04
CA LEU A 130 29.70 -18.69 8.24
C LEU A 130 29.06 -19.65 9.25
N ILE A 131 28.19 -20.53 8.76
CA ILE A 131 27.55 -21.56 9.58
C ILE A 131 28.58 -22.59 10.05
N GLN A 132 29.39 -23.12 9.15
CA GLN A 132 30.39 -24.15 9.46
C GLN A 132 31.40 -23.68 10.51
N SER A 133 31.80 -22.40 10.49
CA SER A 133 32.74 -21.84 11.47
C SER A 133 32.22 -21.80 12.91
N CYS A 134 30.93 -22.05 13.13
CA CYS A 134 30.33 -22.12 14.46
C CYS A 134 30.34 -23.54 15.05
N PHE A 135 30.86 -24.51 14.31
CA PHE A 135 31.01 -25.89 14.76
C PHE A 135 32.49 -26.25 14.84
N ASP A 136 32.84 -27.06 15.83
CA ASP A 136 34.19 -27.61 15.96
C ASP A 136 34.43 -28.79 14.99
N LYS A 137 35.61 -29.41 15.07
CA LYS A 137 35.99 -30.54 14.22
C LYS A 137 35.11 -31.78 14.45
N ASP A 138 34.47 -31.87 15.62
CA ASP A 138 33.59 -32.98 16.01
C ASP A 138 32.11 -32.67 15.70
N GLY A 139 31.82 -31.50 15.11
CA GLY A 139 30.47 -31.07 14.75
C GLY A 139 29.65 -30.55 15.94
N LEU A 140 30.27 -30.34 17.10
CA LEU A 140 29.64 -29.71 18.26
C LEU A 140 29.72 -28.18 18.12
N ARG A 141 28.80 -27.50 18.80
CA ARG A 141 28.73 -26.03 18.76
C ARG A 141 29.91 -25.42 19.50
N ASP A 142 30.68 -24.59 18.83
CA ASP A 142 31.75 -23.80 19.46
C ASP A 142 31.17 -22.49 20.00
N GLU A 143 30.98 -22.42 21.32
CA GLU A 143 30.46 -21.23 21.99
C GLU A 143 31.34 -19.99 21.80
N ARG A 144 32.66 -20.16 21.63
CA ARG A 144 33.58 -19.04 21.39
C ARG A 144 33.35 -18.49 19.98
N ALA A 145 33.29 -19.36 18.98
CA ALA A 145 33.01 -18.95 17.62
C ALA A 145 31.63 -18.30 17.49
N ILE A 146 30.61 -18.81 18.19
CA ILE A 146 29.28 -18.21 18.25
C ILE A 146 29.34 -16.80 18.86
N ALA A 147 30.04 -16.63 20.00
CA ALA A 147 30.24 -15.32 20.61
C ALA A 147 30.97 -14.33 19.69
N GLU A 148 31.91 -14.80 18.87
CA GLU A 148 32.54 -13.98 17.83
C GLU A 148 31.53 -13.56 16.75
N ARG A 149 30.61 -14.44 16.33
CA ARG A 149 29.53 -14.07 15.39
C ARG A 149 28.58 -13.04 15.98
N GLU A 150 28.25 -13.14 17.27
CA GLU A 150 27.42 -12.16 17.97
C GLU A 150 28.08 -10.78 17.97
N LYS A 151 29.38 -10.70 18.29
CA LYS A 151 30.17 -9.46 18.24
C LYS A 151 30.27 -8.90 16.81
N ALA A 152 30.51 -9.78 15.83
CA ALA A 152 30.59 -9.40 14.43
C ALA A 152 29.26 -8.83 13.91
N LEU A 153 28.12 -9.39 14.34
CA LEU A 153 26.81 -8.85 14.01
C LEU A 153 26.61 -7.44 14.59
N ASP A 154 27.02 -7.22 15.83
CA ASP A 154 26.92 -5.90 16.48
C ASP A 154 27.78 -4.84 15.77
N LEU A 155 29.04 -5.16 15.47
CA LEU A 155 29.94 -4.28 14.70
C LEU A 155 29.36 -3.94 13.33
N TRP A 156 28.86 -4.94 12.59
CA TRP A 156 28.26 -4.73 11.28
C TRP A 156 26.99 -3.85 11.34
N LEU A 157 26.15 -4.04 12.37
CA LEU A 157 25.00 -3.17 12.58
C LEU A 157 25.42 -1.73 12.90
N GLY A 158 26.52 -1.55 13.65
CA GLY A 158 27.12 -0.24 13.91
C GLY A 158 27.64 0.45 12.64
N GLU A 159 28.25 -0.29 11.71
CA GLU A 159 28.62 0.26 10.39
C GLU A 159 27.40 0.63 9.55
N LEU A 160 26.35 -0.19 9.58
CA LEU A 160 25.11 0.14 8.89
C LEU A 160 24.44 1.39 9.48
N GLU A 161 24.55 1.59 10.78
CA GLU A 161 24.07 2.78 11.48
C GLU A 161 24.91 4.03 11.13
N SER A 162 26.24 3.90 11.03
CA SER A 162 27.12 5.01 10.66
C SER A 162 26.88 5.53 9.23
N VAL A 163 26.41 4.66 8.33
CA VAL A 163 25.96 5.02 6.98
C VAL A 163 24.57 5.70 6.98
N GLY A 164 23.94 5.85 8.15
CA GLY A 164 22.68 6.57 8.33
C GLY A 164 21.42 5.74 8.05
N LEU A 165 21.50 4.40 8.16
CA LEU A 165 20.29 3.56 8.04
C LEU A 165 19.35 3.76 9.23
N THR A 166 18.05 3.71 8.97
CA THR A 166 17.04 3.91 10.02
C THR A 166 16.98 2.72 10.99
N PRO A 167 16.57 2.92 12.27
CA PRO A 167 16.42 1.83 13.24
C PRO A 167 15.51 0.69 12.77
N GLN A 168 14.48 1.00 11.99
CA GLN A 168 13.61 -0.02 11.39
C GLN A 168 14.35 -0.88 10.36
N THR A 169 15.23 -0.26 9.56
CA THR A 169 16.03 -0.95 8.55
C THR A 169 17.07 -1.86 9.22
N LEU A 170 17.74 -1.35 10.27
CA LEU A 170 18.67 -2.13 11.10
C LEU A 170 17.98 -3.33 11.75
N ASN A 171 16.74 -3.15 12.24
CA ASN A 171 15.96 -4.26 12.78
C ASN A 171 15.65 -5.35 11.75
N ILE A 172 15.39 -5.00 10.49
CA ILE A 172 15.19 -5.98 9.42
C ILE A 172 16.50 -6.70 9.12
N ALA A 173 17.63 -5.99 9.04
CA ALA A 173 18.95 -6.59 8.84
C ALA A 173 19.26 -7.59 9.96
N LYS A 174 19.15 -7.16 11.21
CA LYS A 174 19.31 -7.99 12.41
C LYS A 174 18.41 -9.23 12.39
N ALA A 175 17.11 -9.07 12.11
CA ALA A 175 16.17 -10.19 12.06
C ALA A 175 16.52 -11.18 10.93
N SER A 176 17.04 -10.69 9.80
CA SER A 176 17.46 -11.54 8.68
C SER A 176 18.65 -12.41 9.07
N ILE A 177 19.69 -11.82 9.69
CA ILE A 177 20.87 -12.57 10.15
C ILE A 177 20.52 -13.53 11.28
N LYS A 178 19.74 -13.09 12.26
CA LYS A 178 19.26 -13.95 13.35
C LYS A 178 18.55 -15.19 12.82
N THR A 179 17.57 -14.99 11.92
CA THR A 179 16.81 -16.11 11.34
C THR A 179 17.72 -17.04 10.56
N PHE A 180 18.69 -16.50 9.82
CA PHE A 180 19.67 -17.29 9.06
C PHE A 180 20.47 -18.26 9.95
N TYR A 181 20.99 -17.81 11.09
CA TYR A 181 21.67 -18.69 12.03
C TYR A 181 20.70 -19.68 12.70
N GLU A 182 19.52 -19.22 13.11
CA GLU A 182 18.52 -20.06 13.81
C GLU A 182 18.04 -21.24 12.94
N VAL A 183 17.73 -21.01 11.67
CA VAL A 183 17.28 -22.09 10.77
C VAL A 183 18.38 -23.11 10.46
N ASN A 184 19.64 -22.71 10.64
CA ASN A 184 20.81 -23.57 10.48
C ASN A 184 21.29 -24.12 11.84
N GLY A 185 20.45 -24.06 12.88
CA GLY A 185 20.70 -24.71 14.15
C GLY A 185 21.67 -23.97 15.07
N ILE A 186 21.86 -22.66 14.90
CA ILE A 186 22.71 -21.82 15.76
C ILE A 186 21.87 -20.72 16.38
N SER A 187 21.85 -20.66 17.70
CA SER A 187 21.17 -19.59 18.45
C SER A 187 22.16 -18.48 18.75
N ILE A 188 21.95 -17.31 18.16
CA ILE A 188 22.76 -16.11 18.45
C ILE A 188 21.97 -15.09 19.27
N ARG A 189 22.62 -14.49 20.26
CA ARG A 189 22.14 -13.29 20.94
C ARG A 189 22.30 -12.10 20.01
N THR A 190 21.25 -11.31 19.91
CA THR A 190 21.26 -10.12 19.05
C THR A 190 21.31 -8.85 19.89
N PRO A 191 22.08 -7.84 19.46
CA PRO A 191 22.16 -6.57 20.18
C PRO A 191 20.82 -5.84 20.20
N LYS A 192 20.64 -5.00 21.22
CA LYS A 192 19.52 -4.07 21.29
C LYS A 192 19.79 -2.95 20.28
N THR A 193 18.96 -2.87 19.25
CA THR A 193 18.95 -1.73 18.33
C THR A 193 18.26 -0.55 19.00
N GLY A 194 18.65 0.67 18.65
CA GLY A 194 18.00 1.90 19.11
C GLY A 194 16.47 1.88 18.97
N ARG A 195 15.80 2.68 19.82
CA ARG A 195 14.33 2.81 19.81
C ARG A 195 13.89 3.27 18.42
N ILE A 196 12.86 2.62 17.86
CA ILE A 196 12.25 3.07 16.61
C ILE A 196 11.52 4.38 16.93
N VAL A 197 12.15 5.50 16.60
CA VAL A 197 11.52 6.82 16.62
C VAL A 197 11.05 7.12 15.21
N THR A 198 9.77 7.46 15.07
CA THR A 198 9.22 7.90 13.78
C THR A 198 9.74 9.31 13.51
N THR A 199 10.89 9.41 12.82
CA THR A 199 11.52 10.71 12.49
C THR A 199 10.71 11.51 11.46
N TYR A 200 9.83 10.85 10.69
CA TYR A 200 9.07 11.47 9.61
C TYR A 200 7.60 11.08 9.68
N HIS A 201 6.72 12.07 9.87
CA HIS A 201 5.28 11.89 9.84
C HIS A 201 4.74 12.23 8.45
N ASP A 202 4.33 11.22 7.69
CA ASP A 202 3.44 11.48 6.55
C ASP A 202 2.04 11.82 7.07
N ARG A 203 1.48 12.91 6.55
CA ARG A 203 0.13 13.36 6.93
C ARG A 203 -0.91 12.94 5.90
N ALA A 204 -2.19 13.04 6.27
CA ALA A 204 -3.29 13.02 5.32
C ALA A 204 -3.34 14.35 4.54
N PRO A 205 -3.71 14.35 3.25
CA PRO A 205 -4.07 15.58 2.54
C PRO A 205 -5.30 16.25 3.19
N THR A 206 -5.46 17.55 3.03
CA THR A 206 -6.74 18.22 3.37
C THR A 206 -7.77 18.00 2.26
N PRO A 207 -9.08 18.21 2.51
CA PRO A 207 -10.09 18.18 1.45
C PRO A 207 -9.78 19.13 0.28
N GLU A 208 -9.25 20.32 0.57
CA GLU A 208 -8.88 21.34 -0.44
C GLU A 208 -7.71 20.86 -1.30
N GLU A 209 -6.70 20.24 -0.70
CA GLU A 209 -5.58 19.64 -1.42
C GLU A 209 -6.03 18.47 -2.29
N LEU A 210 -6.94 17.64 -1.79
CA LEU A 210 -7.54 16.54 -2.54
C LEU A 210 -8.34 17.04 -3.74
N GLN A 211 -9.14 18.08 -3.56
CA GLN A 211 -9.89 18.73 -4.62
C GLN A 211 -8.95 19.28 -5.71
N LYS A 212 -7.87 19.96 -5.32
CA LYS A 212 -6.85 20.44 -6.26
C LYS A 212 -6.22 19.30 -7.07
N ILE A 213 -5.95 18.16 -6.43
CA ILE A 213 -5.43 16.97 -7.12
C ILE A 213 -6.43 16.44 -8.13
N ILE A 214 -7.71 16.35 -7.76
CA ILE A 214 -8.78 15.88 -8.63
C ILE A 214 -8.94 16.79 -9.84
N GLU A 215 -8.88 18.11 -9.68
CA GLU A 215 -8.98 19.08 -10.78
C GLU A 215 -7.87 18.92 -11.82
N ILE A 216 -6.65 18.60 -11.38
CA ILE A 216 -5.46 18.45 -12.24
C ILE A 216 -5.36 17.03 -12.85
N ALA A 217 -6.04 16.05 -12.26
CA ALA A 217 -5.96 14.65 -12.65
C ALA A 217 -6.72 14.33 -13.95
N ASP A 218 -6.15 13.43 -14.75
CA ASP A 218 -6.88 12.76 -15.82
C ASP A 218 -7.95 11.84 -15.23
N LEU A 219 -8.91 11.37 -16.05
CA LEU A 219 -10.03 10.56 -15.56
C LEU A 219 -9.56 9.31 -14.80
N ARG A 220 -8.48 8.67 -15.25
CA ARG A 220 -7.86 7.55 -14.54
C ARG A 220 -7.26 7.96 -13.21
N GLY A 221 -6.54 9.09 -13.15
CA GLY A 221 -6.03 9.66 -11.89
C GLY A 221 -7.15 9.99 -10.91
N LYS A 222 -8.26 10.56 -11.39
CA LYS A 222 -9.46 10.85 -10.58
C LYS A 222 -10.03 9.58 -9.95
N VAL A 223 -10.18 8.50 -10.72
CA VAL A 223 -10.60 7.19 -10.20
C VAL A 223 -9.61 6.67 -9.15
N ILE A 224 -8.30 6.68 -9.43
CA ILE A 224 -7.29 6.19 -8.49
C ILE A 224 -7.35 6.95 -7.16
N VAL A 225 -7.35 8.28 -7.22
CA VAL A 225 -7.30 9.14 -6.03
C VAL A 225 -8.58 9.00 -5.21
N SER A 226 -9.74 9.10 -5.86
CA SER A 226 -11.04 8.99 -5.19
C SER A 226 -11.26 7.61 -4.58
N MET A 227 -10.89 6.52 -5.27
CA MET A 227 -10.95 5.16 -4.72
C MET A 227 -10.05 4.98 -3.50
N LEU A 228 -8.82 5.47 -3.54
CA LEU A 228 -7.90 5.37 -2.40
C LEU A 228 -8.35 6.21 -1.20
N ALA A 229 -8.87 7.42 -1.45
CA ALA A 229 -9.30 8.36 -0.42
C ALA A 229 -10.65 7.97 0.22
N LEU A 230 -11.59 7.45 -0.58
CA LEU A 230 -12.95 7.14 -0.13
C LEU A 230 -13.16 5.66 0.21
N GLY A 231 -12.39 4.73 -0.34
CA GLY A 231 -12.51 3.29 -0.02
C GLY A 231 -11.41 2.75 0.88
N GLY A 232 -10.44 3.58 1.26
CA GLY A 232 -9.39 3.23 2.21
C GLY A 232 -8.47 2.10 1.76
N PHE A 233 -8.39 1.75 0.47
CA PHE A 233 -7.66 0.58 -0.02
C PHE A 233 -6.15 0.66 0.17
N ARG A 234 -5.49 -0.50 0.35
CA ARG A 234 -4.05 -0.60 0.08
C ARG A 234 -3.86 -0.47 -1.43
N ILE A 235 -2.76 0.17 -1.87
CA ILE A 235 -2.45 0.33 -3.29
C ILE A 235 -2.44 -1.02 -4.02
N GLY A 236 -1.85 -2.06 -3.39
CA GLY A 236 -1.83 -3.43 -3.91
C GLY A 236 -3.19 -4.11 -3.99
N THR A 237 -4.12 -3.73 -3.11
CA THR A 237 -5.52 -4.18 -3.22
C THR A 237 -6.18 -3.54 -4.43
N LEU A 238 -6.11 -2.21 -4.54
CA LEU A 238 -6.73 -1.47 -5.65
C LEU A 238 -6.20 -1.94 -7.02
N ALA A 239 -4.90 -2.21 -7.12
CA ALA A 239 -4.25 -2.74 -8.32
C ALA A 239 -4.83 -4.10 -8.81
N LYS A 240 -5.39 -4.89 -7.90
CA LYS A 240 -5.90 -6.25 -8.16
C LYS A 240 -7.43 -6.30 -8.28
N LEU A 241 -8.13 -5.22 -7.95
CA LEU A 241 -9.58 -5.16 -8.13
C LEU A 241 -9.92 -5.29 -9.61
N LYS A 242 -11.02 -6.00 -9.86
CA LYS A 242 -11.64 -6.30 -11.16
C LYS A 242 -13.07 -5.78 -11.21
N TYR A 243 -13.66 -5.71 -12.40
CA TYR A 243 -15.02 -5.23 -12.59
C TYR A 243 -16.06 -5.98 -11.74
N ARG A 244 -15.92 -7.31 -11.59
CA ARG A 244 -16.82 -8.13 -10.76
C ARG A 244 -17.01 -7.62 -9.32
N HIS A 245 -16.02 -6.94 -8.74
CA HIS A 245 -16.12 -6.46 -7.34
C HIS A 245 -16.98 -5.20 -7.20
N VAL A 246 -17.29 -4.49 -8.29
CA VAL A 246 -18.18 -3.32 -8.28
C VAL A 246 -19.46 -3.53 -9.09
N LYS A 247 -19.47 -4.54 -9.97
CA LYS A 247 -20.51 -4.78 -10.98
C LYS A 247 -21.92 -4.75 -10.40
N HIS A 248 -22.16 -5.52 -9.34
CA HIS A 248 -23.50 -5.70 -8.77
C HIS A 248 -24.17 -4.37 -8.39
N ASP A 249 -23.51 -3.57 -7.56
CA ASP A 249 -24.06 -2.30 -7.09
C ASP A 249 -24.00 -1.21 -8.18
N LEU A 250 -22.94 -1.21 -9.00
CA LEU A 250 -22.78 -0.24 -10.08
C LEU A 250 -23.89 -0.36 -11.12
N GLU A 251 -24.24 -1.58 -11.52
CA GLU A 251 -25.30 -1.86 -12.51
C GLU A 251 -26.70 -1.62 -11.92
N LYS A 252 -26.90 -1.85 -10.62
CA LYS A 252 -28.15 -1.55 -9.91
C LYS A 252 -28.31 -0.08 -9.52
N GLY A 253 -27.28 0.75 -9.72
CA GLY A 253 -27.30 2.15 -9.31
C GLY A 253 -27.25 2.38 -7.80
N ILE A 254 -26.86 1.37 -7.02
CA ILE A 254 -26.75 1.46 -5.55
C ILE A 254 -25.51 2.28 -5.20
N THR A 255 -25.68 3.28 -4.32
CA THR A 255 -24.59 4.13 -3.84
C THR A 255 -24.78 4.37 -2.34
N PRO A 256 -23.73 4.26 -1.49
CA PRO A 256 -22.33 3.90 -1.78
C PRO A 256 -22.18 2.48 -2.34
N ILE A 257 -21.20 2.24 -3.23
CA ILE A 257 -20.93 0.90 -3.79
C ILE A 257 -20.21 0.05 -2.74
N HIS A 258 -20.70 -1.17 -2.51
CA HIS A 258 -20.03 -2.20 -1.71
C HIS A 258 -18.95 -2.88 -2.53
N ILE A 259 -17.79 -3.08 -1.90
CA ILE A 259 -16.66 -3.80 -2.46
C ILE A 259 -16.19 -4.82 -1.43
N HIS A 260 -16.47 -6.09 -1.70
CA HIS A 260 -15.89 -7.19 -0.96
C HIS A 260 -14.47 -7.48 -1.47
N VAL A 261 -13.48 -7.46 -0.59
CA VAL A 261 -12.08 -7.75 -0.91
C VAL A 261 -11.71 -9.10 -0.34
N GLU A 262 -11.47 -10.09 -1.20
CA GLU A 262 -11.16 -11.45 -0.74
C GLU A 262 -9.75 -11.53 -0.13
N ALA A 263 -9.59 -12.46 0.82
CA ALA A 263 -8.29 -12.72 1.45
C ALA A 263 -7.16 -12.97 0.44
N ALA A 264 -7.44 -13.62 -0.69
CA ALA A 264 -6.43 -13.86 -1.73
C ALA A 264 -5.82 -12.57 -2.31
N ILE A 265 -6.56 -11.46 -2.30
CA ILE A 265 -6.12 -10.15 -2.76
C ILE A 265 -5.31 -9.44 -1.66
N THR A 266 -5.69 -9.63 -0.40
CA THR A 266 -5.11 -8.92 0.75
C THR A 266 -3.66 -9.32 1.02
N LYS A 267 -2.93 -8.40 1.66
CA LYS A 267 -1.53 -8.65 2.05
C LYS A 267 -1.50 -9.69 3.17
N GLY A 268 -0.75 -10.78 2.97
CA GLY A 268 -0.64 -11.87 3.95
C GLY A 268 -1.74 -12.92 3.84
N LYS A 269 -2.83 -12.63 3.11
CA LYS A 269 -3.93 -13.56 2.83
C LYS A 269 -4.68 -14.09 4.06
N TYR A 270 -4.76 -13.30 5.12
CA TYR A 270 -5.33 -13.74 6.39
C TYR A 270 -6.84 -13.47 6.53
N HIS A 271 -7.33 -12.33 6.03
CA HIS A 271 -8.72 -11.92 6.20
C HIS A 271 -9.25 -11.26 4.92
N ASP A 272 -10.53 -11.54 4.62
CA ASP A 272 -11.35 -10.74 3.73
C ASP A 272 -11.96 -9.57 4.51
N TYR A 273 -12.48 -8.57 3.80
CA TYR A 273 -13.17 -7.45 4.42
C TYR A 273 -14.10 -6.76 3.42
N ASP A 274 -15.04 -6.00 3.95
CA ASP A 274 -15.97 -5.18 3.16
C ASP A 274 -15.63 -3.71 3.32
N THR A 275 -15.63 -2.98 2.21
CA THR A 275 -15.50 -1.52 2.21
C THR A 275 -16.48 -0.92 1.22
N PHE A 276 -16.60 0.40 1.26
CA PHE A 276 -17.58 1.14 0.48
C PHE A 276 -16.93 2.32 -0.23
N VAL A 277 -17.55 2.74 -1.32
CA VAL A 277 -17.08 3.87 -2.13
C VAL A 277 -18.24 4.82 -2.40
N GLY A 278 -18.06 6.07 -2.00
CA GLY A 278 -19.08 7.13 -2.12
C GLY A 278 -19.33 7.61 -3.56
N ALA A 279 -20.41 8.38 -3.74
CA ALA A 279 -20.94 8.81 -5.03
C ALA A 279 -19.90 9.43 -5.98
N GLU A 280 -18.97 10.23 -5.44
CA GLU A 280 -17.96 10.93 -6.25
C GLU A 280 -17.03 9.96 -6.99
N ALA A 281 -16.56 8.92 -6.30
CA ALA A 281 -15.74 7.89 -6.92
C ALA A 281 -16.56 7.00 -7.87
N VAL A 282 -17.84 6.78 -7.56
CA VAL A 282 -18.78 6.06 -8.45
C VAL A 282 -18.95 6.80 -9.77
N GLU A 283 -19.12 8.13 -9.73
CA GLU A 283 -19.24 8.97 -10.92
C GLU A 283 -17.98 8.88 -11.80
N TYR A 284 -16.79 9.03 -11.22
CA TYR A 284 -15.54 8.87 -11.96
C TYR A 284 -15.36 7.47 -12.53
N LEU A 285 -15.77 6.43 -11.80
CA LEU A 285 -15.74 5.05 -12.30
C LEU A 285 -16.66 4.85 -13.51
N LYS A 286 -17.89 5.39 -13.48
CA LYS A 286 -18.83 5.31 -14.60
C LYS A 286 -18.25 5.96 -15.85
N LEU A 287 -17.81 7.22 -15.74
CA LEU A 287 -17.16 7.95 -16.83
C LEU A 287 -15.93 7.21 -17.35
N TYR A 288 -15.13 6.61 -16.46
CA TYR A 288 -13.94 5.86 -16.84
C TYR A 288 -14.28 4.60 -17.64
N PHE A 289 -15.31 3.85 -17.24
CA PHE A 289 -15.76 2.68 -18.00
C PHE A 289 -16.38 3.05 -19.34
N GLU A 290 -17.11 4.16 -19.43
CA GLU A 290 -17.59 4.67 -20.71
C GLU A 290 -16.44 5.04 -21.65
N GLN A 291 -15.42 5.74 -21.15
CA GLN A 291 -14.21 6.05 -21.92
C GLN A 291 -13.51 4.77 -22.40
N ARG A 292 -13.46 3.73 -21.56
CA ARG A 292 -12.87 2.43 -21.94
C ARG A 292 -13.65 1.71 -23.03
N ARG A 293 -14.99 1.72 -22.94
CA ARG A 293 -15.87 1.13 -23.98
C ARG A 293 -15.74 1.86 -25.30
N LYS A 294 -15.64 3.21 -25.29
CA LYS A 294 -15.47 4.02 -26.51
C LYS A 294 -14.06 4.00 -27.06
N GLY A 295 -13.06 3.71 -26.22
CA GLY A 295 -11.66 3.88 -26.57
C GLY A 295 -11.24 5.36 -26.60
N THR A 296 -9.96 5.57 -26.87
CA THR A 296 -9.33 6.87 -27.14
C THR A 296 -8.38 6.70 -28.31
N GLU A 297 -7.78 7.79 -28.80
CA GLU A 297 -6.79 7.73 -29.89
C GLU A 297 -5.68 6.69 -29.68
N LYS A 298 -5.21 6.50 -28.44
CA LYS A 298 -4.12 5.57 -28.10
C LYS A 298 -4.58 4.25 -27.49
N ILE A 299 -5.84 4.15 -27.05
CA ILE A 299 -6.40 2.98 -26.39
C ILE A 299 -7.57 2.46 -27.23
N PRO A 300 -7.50 1.24 -27.78
CA PRO A 300 -8.61 0.70 -28.53
C PRO A 300 -9.85 0.52 -27.62
N PRO A 301 -11.06 0.63 -28.19
CA PRO A 301 -12.30 0.22 -27.52
C PRO A 301 -12.17 -1.18 -26.92
N GLU A 302 -12.74 -1.40 -25.73
CA GLU A 302 -12.73 -2.71 -25.07
C GLU A 302 -14.12 -3.11 -24.54
N ASN A 303 -14.42 -4.40 -24.61
CA ASN A 303 -15.56 -4.98 -23.90
C ASN A 303 -15.16 -5.32 -22.46
N ILE A 304 -15.87 -4.74 -21.50
CA ILE A 304 -15.59 -4.95 -20.07
C ILE A 304 -16.30 -6.23 -19.63
N THR A 305 -15.53 -7.17 -19.11
CA THR A 305 -15.99 -8.43 -18.54
C THR A 305 -15.71 -8.46 -17.04
N ASP A 306 -16.26 -9.45 -16.34
CA ASP A 306 -16.10 -9.63 -14.89
C ASP A 306 -14.62 -9.72 -14.46
N GLU A 307 -13.79 -10.30 -15.32
CA GLU A 307 -12.35 -10.50 -15.11
C GLU A 307 -11.50 -9.30 -15.52
N SER A 308 -12.09 -8.31 -16.21
CA SER A 308 -11.39 -7.10 -16.62
C SER A 308 -10.90 -6.34 -15.39
N PRO A 309 -9.65 -5.81 -15.40
CA PRO A 309 -9.13 -5.05 -14.28
C PRO A 309 -9.98 -3.79 -14.07
N LEU A 310 -10.21 -3.43 -12.81
CA LEU A 310 -10.98 -2.24 -12.46
C LEU A 310 -10.30 -0.99 -13.04
N ILE A 311 -8.97 -0.93 -12.94
CA ILE A 311 -8.15 0.14 -13.50
C ILE A 311 -7.03 -0.48 -14.38
N ARG A 312 -6.99 -0.11 -15.66
CA ARG A 312 -6.01 -0.64 -16.62
C ARG A 312 -4.79 0.25 -16.82
N ALA A 313 -3.68 -0.39 -17.19
CA ALA A 313 -2.49 0.26 -17.70
C ALA A 313 -2.73 0.89 -19.07
N TYR A 314 -1.89 1.88 -19.41
CA TYR A 314 -1.90 2.52 -20.73
C TYR A 314 -1.16 1.64 -21.75
N SER A 315 -1.83 0.61 -22.23
CA SER A 315 -1.31 -0.36 -23.22
C SER A 315 -2.43 -0.78 -24.16
N LYS A 316 -2.10 -1.23 -25.39
CA LYS A 316 -3.11 -1.77 -26.32
C LYS A 316 -3.84 -2.96 -25.71
N GLU A 317 -3.07 -3.91 -25.16
CA GLU A 317 -3.60 -5.03 -24.38
C GLU A 317 -4.17 -4.56 -23.03
N VAL A 318 -5.24 -5.20 -22.59
CA VAL A 318 -5.88 -4.93 -21.30
C VAL A 318 -5.05 -5.58 -20.19
N LYS A 319 -4.31 -4.76 -19.43
CA LYS A 319 -3.49 -5.20 -18.30
C LYS A 319 -3.82 -4.35 -17.06
N PRO A 320 -3.81 -4.93 -15.84
CA PRO A 320 -3.99 -4.15 -14.63
C PRO A 320 -2.84 -3.16 -14.41
N LEU A 321 -3.09 -2.07 -13.70
CA LEU A 321 -2.01 -1.24 -13.16
C LEU A 321 -1.25 -1.99 -12.07
N THR A 322 0.07 -1.85 -12.07
CA THR A 322 0.92 -2.32 -10.97
C THR A 322 0.93 -1.32 -9.80
N GLU A 323 1.23 -1.81 -8.59
CA GLU A 323 1.41 -0.97 -7.40
C GLU A 323 2.37 0.20 -7.63
N LYS A 324 3.49 -0.05 -8.32
CA LYS A 324 4.49 0.96 -8.68
C LYS A 324 3.90 2.03 -9.60
N GLN A 325 3.12 1.63 -10.61
CA GLN A 325 2.50 2.58 -11.53
C GLN A 325 1.47 3.46 -10.81
N ILE A 326 0.62 2.89 -9.95
CA ILE A 326 -0.33 3.67 -9.15
C ILE A 326 0.42 4.66 -8.25
N SER A 327 1.44 4.20 -7.53
CA SER A 327 2.24 5.08 -6.67
C SER A 327 2.91 6.21 -7.45
N ARG A 328 3.38 5.94 -8.69
CA ARG A 328 3.98 6.95 -9.56
C ARG A 328 2.93 7.96 -10.03
N ILE A 329 1.76 7.52 -10.48
CA ILE A 329 0.65 8.40 -10.91
C ILE A 329 0.27 9.35 -9.77
N VAL A 330 0.05 8.82 -8.56
CA VAL A 330 -0.32 9.65 -7.40
C VAL A 330 0.80 10.63 -7.04
N HIS A 331 2.06 10.19 -7.10
CA HIS A 331 3.19 11.08 -6.83
C HIS A 331 3.33 12.21 -7.86
N GLU A 332 3.16 11.91 -9.15
CA GLU A 332 3.15 12.91 -10.23
C GLU A 332 2.02 13.92 -10.05
N LEU A 333 0.85 13.49 -9.59
CA LEU A 333 -0.26 14.39 -9.26
C LEU A 333 0.09 15.32 -8.09
N TYR A 334 0.68 14.81 -7.01
CA TYR A 334 1.14 15.65 -5.89
C TYR A 334 2.19 16.68 -6.34
N LEU A 335 3.12 16.29 -7.22
CA LEU A 335 4.11 17.21 -7.78
C LEU A 335 3.46 18.30 -8.63
N ARG A 336 2.55 17.93 -9.55
CA ARG A 336 1.81 18.88 -10.40
C ARG A 336 0.93 19.83 -9.59
N ALA A 337 0.40 19.37 -8.46
CA ALA A 337 -0.38 20.21 -7.54
C ALA A 337 0.49 21.13 -6.66
N GLY A 338 1.83 21.03 -6.73
CA GLY A 338 2.74 21.81 -5.89
C GLY A 338 2.75 21.37 -4.42
N LEU A 339 2.24 20.17 -4.12
CA LEU A 339 2.08 19.64 -2.75
C LEU A 339 3.29 18.82 -2.28
N CYS A 340 4.27 18.61 -3.17
CA CYS A 340 5.54 17.96 -2.87
C CYS A 340 6.67 18.78 -3.49
N SER A 341 7.59 19.28 -2.66
CA SER A 341 8.81 19.92 -3.16
C SER A 341 9.87 18.88 -3.50
N ARG A 342 10.66 19.13 -4.56
CA ARG A 342 11.86 18.34 -4.88
C ARG A 342 13.10 18.76 -4.08
N VAL A 343 13.02 19.90 -3.39
CA VAL A 343 14.20 20.58 -2.82
C VAL A 343 14.32 20.28 -1.33
N GLY A 344 15.46 19.72 -0.93
CA GLY A 344 15.96 19.72 0.46
C GLY A 344 15.38 18.69 1.43
N LYS A 345 14.31 17.95 1.10
CA LYS A 345 13.77 16.89 1.96
C LYS A 345 14.01 15.49 1.38
N SER A 346 14.62 14.60 2.16
CA SER A 346 14.86 13.19 1.80
C SER A 346 13.57 12.36 1.61
N ARG A 347 12.43 12.81 2.15
CA ARG A 347 11.12 12.15 2.02
C ARG A 347 9.96 13.15 1.93
N TYR A 348 8.96 12.83 1.10
CA TYR A 348 7.77 13.64 0.88
C TYR A 348 6.75 13.55 2.03
N ASP A 349 6.17 14.68 2.42
CA ASP A 349 5.11 14.79 3.44
C ASP A 349 3.79 14.12 3.00
N LEU A 350 3.56 14.06 1.68
CA LEU A 350 2.42 13.41 1.04
C LEU A 350 2.87 12.28 0.11
N ARG A 351 2.24 11.11 0.26
CA ARG A 351 2.52 9.89 -0.51
C ARG A 351 1.22 9.21 -0.91
N ALA A 352 1.28 8.22 -1.77
CA ALA A 352 0.09 7.43 -2.12
C ALA A 352 -0.61 6.80 -0.88
N HIS A 353 0.15 6.49 0.18
CA HIS A 353 -0.42 6.02 1.44
C HIS A 353 -1.14 7.12 2.25
N SER A 354 -0.84 8.40 2.00
CA SER A 354 -1.53 9.54 2.63
C SER A 354 -3.01 9.58 2.27
N LEU A 355 -3.41 9.11 1.07
CA LEU A 355 -4.83 8.98 0.69
C LEU A 355 -5.54 7.94 1.56
N ARG A 356 -4.88 6.82 1.88
CA ARG A 356 -5.44 5.84 2.82
C ARG A 356 -5.48 6.39 4.26
N LYS A 357 -4.55 7.27 4.64
CA LYS A 357 -4.63 7.99 5.93
C LYS A 357 -5.80 8.96 5.96
N TYR A 358 -6.08 9.64 4.85
CA TYR A 358 -7.25 10.52 4.73
C TYR A 358 -8.54 9.79 5.09
N PHE A 359 -8.78 8.61 4.50
CA PHE A 359 -9.93 7.77 4.82
C PHE A 359 -10.09 7.56 6.34
N ARG A 360 -9.03 7.08 7.01
CA ARG A 360 -9.04 6.81 8.45
C ARG A 360 -9.29 8.09 9.26
N THR A 361 -8.53 9.15 8.97
CA THR A 361 -8.58 10.40 9.72
C THR A 361 -9.94 11.09 9.57
N GLN A 362 -10.50 11.13 8.37
CA GLN A 362 -11.79 11.77 8.12
C GLN A 362 -12.94 10.99 8.73
N LEU A 363 -12.99 9.65 8.57
CA LEU A 363 -14.05 8.86 9.20
C LEU A 363 -14.00 8.95 10.73
N ALA A 364 -12.81 8.95 11.33
CA ALA A 364 -12.67 9.17 12.77
C ALA A 364 -13.15 10.56 13.19
N ALA A 365 -12.82 11.61 12.41
CA ALA A 365 -13.30 12.97 12.66
C ALA A 365 -14.83 13.10 12.50
N LEU A 366 -15.44 12.25 11.68
CA LEU A 366 -16.89 12.15 11.49
C LEU A 366 -17.57 11.26 12.56
N GLY A 367 -16.81 10.75 13.54
CA GLY A 367 -17.34 10.03 14.70
C GLY A 367 -17.48 8.52 14.50
N LEU A 368 -16.97 7.92 13.42
CA LEU A 368 -16.99 6.47 13.28
C LEU A 368 -16.03 5.81 14.27
N PRO A 369 -16.44 4.75 14.99
CA PRO A 369 -15.55 4.04 15.90
C PRO A 369 -14.39 3.38 15.15
N SER A 370 -13.20 3.36 15.77
CA SER A 370 -11.97 2.89 15.13
C SER A 370 -12.10 1.46 14.59
N ASP A 371 -12.79 0.55 15.28
CA ASP A 371 -12.85 -0.85 14.87
C ASP A 371 -13.56 -1.04 13.51
N TYR A 372 -14.61 -0.25 13.23
CA TYR A 372 -15.28 -0.26 11.93
C TYR A 372 -14.37 0.29 10.83
N ILE A 373 -13.63 1.36 11.11
CA ILE A 373 -12.67 1.94 10.16
C ILE A 373 -11.56 0.92 9.87
N GLU A 374 -11.01 0.28 10.90
CA GLU A 374 -9.96 -0.72 10.80
C GLU A 374 -10.45 -1.96 10.02
N TYR A 375 -11.69 -2.40 10.24
CA TYR A 375 -12.36 -3.44 9.44
C TYR A 375 -12.45 -3.04 7.96
N MET A 376 -13.00 -1.86 7.65
CA MET A 376 -13.13 -1.36 6.27
C MET A 376 -11.76 -1.18 5.58
N MET A 377 -10.70 -0.98 6.36
CA MET A 377 -9.33 -0.91 5.87
C MET A 377 -8.68 -2.30 5.68
N GLY A 378 -9.31 -3.38 6.16
CA GLY A 378 -8.75 -4.72 6.18
C GLY A 378 -7.54 -4.82 7.10
N HIS A 379 -7.64 -4.24 8.29
CA HIS A 379 -6.72 -4.45 9.40
C HIS A 379 -7.19 -5.63 10.25
N THR A 380 -6.26 -6.29 10.95
CA THR A 380 -6.61 -7.35 11.88
C THR A 380 -7.31 -6.72 13.08
N ILE A 381 -8.59 -7.01 13.23
CA ILE A 381 -9.39 -6.60 14.38
C ILE A 381 -9.30 -7.65 15.49
N SER A 382 -9.62 -7.25 16.72
CA SER A 382 -9.74 -8.18 17.84
C SER A 382 -10.74 -9.28 17.52
N THR A 383 -10.42 -10.53 17.84
CA THR A 383 -11.29 -11.71 17.64
C THR A 383 -12.64 -11.59 18.34
N TYR A 384 -12.75 -10.71 19.34
CA TYR A 384 -13.98 -10.48 20.09
C TYR A 384 -14.99 -9.57 19.37
N HIS A 385 -14.58 -8.86 18.32
CA HIS A 385 -15.45 -7.93 17.58
C HIS A 385 -15.71 -8.46 16.17
N ASP A 386 -16.74 -9.29 16.01
CA ASP A 386 -17.18 -9.75 14.69
C ASP A 386 -18.07 -8.69 14.01
N ILE A 387 -17.41 -7.71 13.40
CA ILE A 387 -18.06 -6.63 12.65
C ILE A 387 -18.76 -7.18 11.40
N LYS A 388 -18.23 -8.25 10.80
CA LYS A 388 -18.75 -8.86 9.58
C LYS A 388 -20.17 -9.41 9.79
N MET A 389 -20.45 -9.96 10.98
CA MET A 389 -21.79 -10.45 11.34
C MET A 389 -22.89 -9.38 11.31
N LYS A 390 -22.55 -8.09 11.38
CA LYS A 390 -23.55 -7.02 11.31
C LYS A 390 -24.21 -6.88 9.93
N GLY A 391 -23.61 -7.46 8.89
CA GLY A 391 -24.16 -7.49 7.53
C GLY A 391 -23.80 -6.25 6.69
N VAL A 392 -23.80 -6.45 5.38
CA VAL A 392 -23.32 -5.46 4.40
C VAL A 392 -24.14 -4.17 4.45
N GLU A 393 -25.47 -4.26 4.51
CA GLU A 393 -26.34 -3.06 4.49
C GLU A 393 -26.22 -2.22 5.77
N PHE A 394 -25.98 -2.84 6.92
CA PHE A 394 -25.69 -2.10 8.15
C PHE A 394 -24.39 -1.29 8.01
N LEU A 395 -23.33 -1.93 7.51
CA LEU A 395 -22.05 -1.27 7.30
C LEU A 395 -22.13 -0.19 6.19
N ARG A 396 -22.93 -0.43 5.15
CA ARG A 396 -23.21 0.54 4.09
C ARG A 396 -23.87 1.78 4.67
N ASN A 397 -24.88 1.60 5.52
CA ASN A 397 -25.57 2.70 6.19
C ASN A 397 -24.62 3.49 7.09
N ILE A 398 -23.77 2.84 7.88
CA ILE A 398 -22.75 3.52 8.69
C ILE A 398 -21.83 4.38 7.82
N TYR A 399 -21.34 3.83 6.70
CA TYR A 399 -20.47 4.56 5.79
C TYR A 399 -21.22 5.72 5.09
N ALA A 400 -22.46 5.49 4.66
CA ALA A 400 -23.27 6.51 4.00
C ALA A 400 -23.58 7.69 4.95
N SER A 401 -23.98 7.38 6.19
CA SER A 401 -24.30 8.38 7.21
C SER A 401 -23.10 9.21 7.64
N SER A 402 -21.86 8.72 7.47
CA SER A 402 -20.68 9.52 7.77
C SER A 402 -20.55 10.74 6.84
N GLY A 403 -21.09 10.66 5.62
CA GLY A 403 -20.97 11.73 4.63
C GLY A 403 -19.52 12.00 4.21
N LEU A 404 -18.68 10.95 4.14
CA LEU A 404 -17.30 11.08 3.69
C LEU A 404 -17.25 11.58 2.24
N SER A 405 -16.52 12.66 1.99
CA SER A 405 -16.45 13.34 0.71
C SER A 405 -15.02 13.83 0.45
N ILE A 406 -14.61 13.87 -0.82
CA ILE A 406 -13.33 14.47 -1.23
C ILE A 406 -13.48 15.95 -1.60
N LYS A 407 -14.69 16.40 -1.92
CA LYS A 407 -14.99 17.82 -2.11
C LYS A 407 -14.92 18.52 -0.75
N PRO A 408 -14.31 19.72 -0.69
CA PRO A 408 -14.43 20.53 0.51
C PRO A 408 -15.91 20.77 0.75
N LYS A 409 -16.38 20.56 1.98
CA LYS A 409 -17.71 21.02 2.36
C LYS A 409 -17.72 22.52 2.10
N THR A 410 -18.63 22.99 1.25
CA THR A 410 -18.92 24.41 1.13
C THR A 410 -19.18 24.89 2.54
N ARG A 411 -18.23 25.64 3.11
CA ARG A 411 -18.50 26.44 4.29
C ARG A 411 -19.44 27.53 3.82
N ILE A 412 -20.72 27.20 3.68
CA ILE A 412 -21.76 28.21 3.61
C ILE A 412 -21.51 29.06 4.85
N GLY A 413 -21.18 30.34 4.65
CA GLY A 413 -20.87 31.22 5.76
C GLY A 413 -22.03 31.15 6.75
N LYS A 414 -21.75 31.24 8.05
CA LYS A 414 -22.80 31.24 9.09
C LYS A 414 -23.95 32.21 8.74
N LEU A 415 -23.60 33.35 8.14
CA LEU A 415 -24.53 34.33 7.59
C LEU A 415 -25.44 33.77 6.49
N GLU A 416 -24.88 33.04 5.54
CA GLU A 416 -25.59 32.54 4.36
C GLU A 416 -26.51 31.36 4.72
N MET A 417 -26.11 30.51 5.69
CA MET A 417 -27.03 29.53 6.30
C MET A 417 -28.19 30.22 7.03
N LEU A 418 -27.92 31.29 7.78
CA LEU A 418 -28.96 32.06 8.47
C LEU A 418 -29.89 32.76 7.48
N LYS A 419 -29.38 33.24 6.33
CA LYS A 419 -30.20 33.81 5.27
C LYS A 419 -31.15 32.77 4.66
N GLU A 420 -30.66 31.58 4.36
CA GLU A 420 -31.51 30.49 3.85
C GLU A 420 -32.55 30.05 4.89
N PHE A 421 -32.15 29.91 6.16
CA PHE A 421 -33.08 29.57 7.23
C PHE A 421 -34.14 30.66 7.45
N ALA A 422 -33.75 31.95 7.38
CA ALA A 422 -34.69 33.07 7.42
C ALA A 422 -35.70 32.99 6.27
N ARG A 423 -35.25 32.69 5.04
CA ARG A 423 -36.13 32.52 3.87
C ARG A 423 -37.12 31.37 4.04
N LEU A 424 -36.67 30.23 4.59
CA LEU A 424 -37.53 29.09 4.91
C LEU A 424 -38.63 29.44 5.93
N LEU A 425 -38.35 30.37 6.84
CA LEU A 425 -39.32 30.90 7.80
C LEU A 425 -40.17 32.06 7.24
N GLY A 426 -40.08 32.35 5.93
CA GLY A 426 -40.84 33.42 5.27
C GLY A 426 -40.27 34.83 5.47
N LEU A 427 -39.06 34.97 6.02
CA LEU A 427 -38.40 36.26 6.17
C LEU A 427 -37.60 36.61 4.91
N ASN A 428 -37.53 37.90 4.59
CA ASN A 428 -36.57 38.43 3.64
C ASN A 428 -35.33 38.96 4.41
N PRO A 429 -34.19 38.25 4.39
CA PRO A 429 -33.05 38.59 5.24
C PRO A 429 -32.47 39.98 4.94
N GLU A 430 -32.53 40.43 3.70
CA GLU A 430 -32.06 41.76 3.29
C GLU A 430 -32.95 42.87 3.84
N ARG A 431 -34.27 42.65 3.89
CA ARG A 431 -35.22 43.59 4.53
C ARG A 431 -35.03 43.67 6.04
N VAL A 432 -34.83 42.53 6.70
CA VAL A 432 -34.64 42.49 8.17
C VAL A 432 -33.38 43.26 8.59
N VAL A 433 -32.27 43.09 7.85
CA VAL A 433 -31.03 43.82 8.11
C VAL A 433 -31.20 45.32 7.83
N LEU A 434 -31.96 45.68 6.80
CA LEU A 434 -32.25 47.08 6.45
C LEU A 434 -33.13 47.78 7.50
N GLU A 435 -34.20 47.13 7.97
CA GLU A 435 -35.09 47.67 9.02
C GLU A 435 -34.33 47.96 10.32
N GLU A 436 -33.43 47.06 10.72
CA GLU A 436 -32.61 47.24 11.92
C GLU A 436 -31.51 48.30 11.74
N ALA A 437 -30.97 48.46 10.52
CA ALA A 437 -30.05 49.56 10.22
C ALA A 437 -30.76 50.93 10.25
N LEU A 438 -32.01 50.99 9.79
CA LEU A 438 -32.83 52.20 9.81
C LEU A 438 -33.31 52.58 11.23
N SER A 439 -33.49 51.59 12.13
CA SER A 439 -33.88 51.84 13.53
C SER A 439 -32.74 52.42 14.39
N LYS A 440 -31.49 52.33 13.92
CA LYS A 440 -30.28 52.82 14.62
C LYS A 440 -29.40 53.71 13.71
N PRO A 441 -29.84 54.93 13.36
CA PRO A 441 -29.20 55.77 12.32
C PRO A 441 -27.80 56.28 12.65
N TRP A 442 -27.37 56.24 13.93
CA TRP A 442 -26.15 56.89 14.43
C TRP A 442 -24.91 55.98 14.39
N ARG A 443 -24.96 54.82 13.74
CA ARG A 443 -23.86 53.83 13.78
C ARG A 443 -22.71 54.19 12.82
N THR A 444 -21.49 54.07 13.33
CA THR A 444 -20.23 54.34 12.62
C THR A 444 -19.98 53.29 11.53
N VAL A 445 -19.32 53.67 10.43
CA VAL A 445 -18.95 52.75 9.32
C VAL A 445 -17.93 51.73 9.82
N VAL A 446 -18.31 50.45 9.78
CA VAL A 446 -17.53 49.34 10.36
C VAL A 446 -16.79 48.54 9.27
N ALA A 447 -15.68 47.89 9.63
CA ALA A 447 -14.90 47.01 8.75
C ALA A 447 -15.74 45.81 8.24
N PRO A 448 -15.42 45.24 7.04
CA PRO A 448 -16.23 44.19 6.41
C PRO A 448 -16.49 42.93 7.26
N ALA A 449 -15.56 42.55 8.13
CA ALA A 449 -15.69 41.39 9.01
C ALA A 449 -16.71 41.63 10.13
N GLU A 450 -16.66 42.81 10.76
CA GLU A 450 -17.58 43.20 11.84
C GLU A 450 -19.01 43.39 11.31
N ARG A 451 -19.17 43.84 10.06
CA ARG A 451 -20.47 43.91 9.37
C ARG A 451 -21.12 42.54 9.17
N ALA A 452 -20.31 41.50 8.90
CA ALA A 452 -20.82 40.14 8.75
C ALA A 452 -21.29 39.55 10.09
N GLU A 453 -20.59 39.82 11.19
CA GLU A 453 -20.99 39.43 12.54
C GLU A 453 -22.27 40.14 12.99
N GLU A 454 -22.41 41.41 12.66
CA GLU A 454 -23.63 42.19 12.94
C GLU A 454 -24.85 41.61 12.22
N HIS A 455 -24.74 41.34 10.91
CA HIS A 455 -25.82 40.72 10.15
C HIS A 455 -26.20 39.33 10.70
N ILE A 456 -25.22 38.56 11.18
CA ILE A 456 -25.45 37.27 11.85
C ILE A 456 -26.29 37.47 13.12
N SER A 457 -25.93 38.44 13.98
CA SER A 457 -26.63 38.70 15.22
C SER A 457 -28.09 39.14 14.98
N ILE A 458 -28.31 40.04 14.02
CA ILE A 458 -29.64 40.56 13.68
C ILE A 458 -30.56 39.43 13.19
N LEU A 459 -30.06 38.60 12.26
CA LEU A 459 -30.85 37.48 11.74
C LEU A 459 -31.14 36.45 12.85
N GLN A 460 -30.18 36.15 13.73
CA GLN A 460 -30.38 35.24 14.86
C GLN A 460 -31.46 35.74 15.82
N GLU A 461 -31.47 37.03 16.14
CA GLU A 461 -32.46 37.63 17.04
C GLU A 461 -33.87 37.58 16.43
N LYS A 462 -34.00 37.92 15.14
CA LYS A 462 -35.30 37.90 14.45
C LYS A 462 -35.84 36.48 14.29
N ILE A 463 -34.99 35.52 13.92
CA ILE A 463 -35.34 34.10 13.83
C ILE A 463 -35.78 33.57 15.21
N ARG A 464 -35.07 33.94 16.29
CA ARG A 464 -35.44 33.54 17.66
C ARG A 464 -36.80 34.09 18.07
N SER A 465 -37.05 35.37 17.81
CA SER A 465 -38.33 36.01 18.10
C SER A 465 -39.50 35.33 17.39
N LEU A 466 -39.31 34.89 16.15
CA LEU A 466 -40.33 34.17 15.38
C LEU A 466 -40.58 32.74 15.84
N LEU A 467 -39.56 32.05 16.34
CA LEU A 467 -39.69 30.67 16.82
C LEU A 467 -40.13 30.58 18.30
N GLY A 468 -40.21 31.70 19.03
CA GLY A 468 -40.58 31.71 20.45
C GLY A 468 -39.55 31.04 21.37
N ILE A 469 -38.30 30.94 20.93
CA ILE A 469 -37.25 30.17 21.63
C ILE A 469 -36.49 31.07 22.61
N ASN A 470 -36.47 30.71 23.90
CA ASN A 470 -35.72 31.41 24.94
C ASN A 470 -34.20 31.30 24.72
N ARG A 471 -33.42 32.26 25.23
CA ARG A 471 -31.99 32.53 24.92
C ARG A 471 -31.03 31.31 24.96
N GLU A 472 -31.41 30.22 25.62
CA GLU A 472 -30.57 29.04 25.87
C GLU A 472 -30.66 27.93 24.80
N GLN A 473 -31.66 27.93 23.90
CA GLN A 473 -31.95 26.76 23.05
C GLN A 473 -31.43 26.84 21.59
N LEU A 474 -30.82 27.96 21.19
CA LEU A 474 -30.29 28.17 19.82
C LEU A 474 -28.77 28.42 19.81
N ILE A 475 -28.04 27.72 20.68
CA ILE A 475 -26.58 27.61 20.58
C ILE A 475 -26.30 26.48 19.58
N PHE A 476 -26.17 26.83 18.30
CA PHE A 476 -25.52 25.93 17.35
C PHE A 476 -24.03 25.83 17.76
N GLY A 477 -23.73 24.78 18.52
CA GLY A 477 -22.42 24.19 18.78
C GLY A 477 -21.21 25.11 18.67
N SER A 478 -20.88 25.77 19.77
CA SER A 478 -19.48 26.11 20.09
C SER A 478 -18.98 25.13 21.15
N ARG A 479 -18.56 23.95 20.69
CA ARG A 479 -17.50 23.12 21.29
C ARG A 479 -16.75 22.41 20.18
#